data_AF-K4QUI5-F1
#
_entry.id   AF-K4QUI5-F1
#
_cell.length_a   1.000
_cell.length_b   1.000
_cell.length_c   1.000
_cell.angle_alpha   90.00
_cell.angle_beta   90.00
_cell.angle_gamma   90.00
#
_symmetry.space_group_name_H-M   'P 1'
#
loop_
_entity.id
_entity.type
_entity.pdbx_description
1 polymer ?
#
loop_
_entity_poly.entity_id
_entity_poly.type
_entity_poly.pdbx_seq_one_letter_code
_entity_poly.pdbx_strand_id
1 'polypeptide(L)'
;MVECDGTVEVVGPDGAPHQGQCEGCTTTAWHLKDAVYLNARGVSSAVLTTGRWDEVASYVEFMGYTQPWYSVRDVDAPVGGEMGYLTYSTTGRGNERVNGSLGLLDMTPYGRGEAWEGKPEGWPKGGEPCWSWRSDADGNAIWGPNSRPVPQWTRPGAAPVESLGRRGHHH
;
A
#
# COMPACT_ATOMS: atom_id res chain seq x y z
N MET A 1 2.28 1.04 17.25
CA MET A 1 2.35 2.13 16.25
C MET A 1 2.80 1.45 14.96
N VAL A 2 1.90 1.24 14.01
CA VAL A 2 2.25 0.75 12.66
C VAL A 2 1.96 1.92 11.75
N GLU A 3 2.98 2.73 11.55
CA GLU A 3 3.02 3.82 10.59
C GLU A 3 4.33 3.61 9.83
N CYS A 4 4.20 3.48 8.51
CA CYS A 4 5.33 3.12 7.65
C CYS A 4 5.69 4.23 6.66
N ASP A 5 4.81 5.24 6.45
CA ASP A 5 5.15 6.42 5.63
C ASP A 5 4.37 7.74 5.88
N GLY A 6 3.43 7.82 6.83
CA GLY A 6 2.70 9.07 7.13
C GLY A 6 1.97 9.78 5.96
N THR A 7 2.00 9.24 4.74
CA THR A 7 1.53 9.90 3.51
C THR A 7 0.88 8.89 2.57
N VAL A 8 -0.42 9.11 2.31
CA VAL A 8 -1.23 8.26 1.43
C VAL A 8 -1.12 8.80 0.00
N GLU A 9 0.01 8.58 -0.67
CA GLU A 9 0.14 8.84 -2.11
C GLU A 9 0.41 7.54 -2.87
N VAL A 10 -0.58 7.11 -3.67
CA VAL A 10 -0.56 5.76 -4.27
C VAL A 10 0.43 5.60 -5.41
N VAL A 11 0.74 6.70 -6.08
CA VAL A 11 1.92 6.83 -6.93
C VAL A 11 2.86 7.79 -6.23
N GLY A 12 4.05 7.30 -5.91
CA GLY A 12 5.11 8.01 -5.22
C GLY A 12 5.81 9.05 -6.10
N PRO A 13 7.12 9.29 -5.91
CA PRO A 13 7.82 10.37 -6.59
C PRO A 13 7.83 10.14 -8.11
N ASP A 14 7.64 11.23 -8.85
CA ASP A 14 7.67 11.25 -10.31
C ASP A 14 8.83 10.43 -10.88
N GLY A 15 8.51 9.56 -11.84
CA GLY A 15 9.47 8.70 -12.52
C GLY A 15 9.90 7.44 -11.75
N ALA A 16 9.35 7.16 -10.56
CA ALA A 16 9.62 5.90 -9.88
C ALA A 16 9.02 4.70 -10.66
N PRO A 17 9.77 3.62 -10.89
CA PRO A 17 9.24 2.40 -11.49
C PRO A 17 8.30 1.69 -10.52
N HIS A 18 7.54 0.67 -10.97
CA HIS A 18 6.52 0.01 -10.15
C HIS A 18 7.05 -0.51 -8.81
N GLN A 19 8.25 -1.08 -8.75
CA GLN A 19 8.87 -1.52 -7.49
C GLN A 19 9.19 -0.37 -6.52
N GLY A 20 9.36 0.84 -7.05
CA GLY A 20 9.62 2.07 -6.29
C GLY A 20 8.37 2.72 -5.73
N GLN A 21 7.19 2.19 -6.03
CA GLN A 21 5.93 2.76 -5.53
C GLN A 21 5.75 2.47 -4.03
N CYS A 22 4.97 3.33 -3.37
CA CYS A 22 4.72 3.30 -1.93
C CYS A 22 4.15 1.95 -1.48
N GLU A 23 4.77 1.36 -0.46
CA GLU A 23 4.44 0.05 0.11
C GLU A 23 3.08 0.07 0.81
N GLY A 24 2.81 1.11 1.60
CA GLY A 24 1.55 1.26 2.32
C GLY A 24 0.37 1.47 1.39
N CYS A 25 0.57 2.25 0.33
CA CYS A 25 -0.45 2.48 -0.67
C CYS A 25 -0.68 1.25 -1.55
N THR A 26 0.38 0.53 -1.95
CA THR A 26 0.25 -0.77 -2.64
C THR A 26 -0.55 -1.74 -1.78
N THR A 27 -0.20 -1.83 -0.49
CA THR A 27 -0.87 -2.71 0.47
C THR A 27 -2.34 -2.32 0.63
N THR A 28 -2.64 -1.03 0.81
CA THR A 28 -4.00 -0.54 1.02
C THR A 28 -4.87 -0.76 -0.22
N ALA A 29 -4.39 -0.36 -1.40
CA ALA A 29 -5.10 -0.56 -2.66
C ALA A 29 -5.32 -2.04 -2.98
N TRP A 30 -4.34 -2.91 -2.66
CA TRP A 30 -4.47 -4.35 -2.85
C TRP A 30 -5.66 -4.96 -2.10
N HIS A 31 -5.87 -4.55 -0.85
CA HIS A 31 -6.97 -5.08 -0.04
C HIS A 31 -8.32 -4.43 -0.36
N LEU A 32 -8.34 -3.24 -0.99
CA LEU A 32 -9.53 -2.58 -1.50
C LEU A 32 -9.90 -3.06 -2.92
N LYS A 33 -9.97 -4.38 -3.11
CA LYS A 33 -10.17 -4.98 -4.43
C LYS A 33 -11.55 -4.72 -5.03
N ASP A 34 -12.60 -4.66 -4.23
CA ASP A 34 -13.94 -4.46 -4.75
C ASP A 34 -14.82 -3.71 -3.73
N ALA A 35 -15.70 -2.87 -4.25
CA ALA A 35 -16.66 -2.08 -3.52
C ALA A 35 -18.07 -2.69 -3.54
N VAL A 36 -18.28 -3.91 -4.07
CA VAL A 36 -19.59 -4.56 -4.16
C VAL A 36 -20.40 -4.48 -2.86
N TYR A 37 -19.79 -4.71 -1.70
CA TYR A 37 -20.47 -4.60 -0.41
C TYR A 37 -20.77 -3.15 0.03
N LEU A 38 -19.94 -2.19 -0.38
CA LEU A 38 -20.21 -0.75 -0.19
C LEU A 38 -21.36 -0.30 -1.11
N ASN A 39 -21.31 -0.70 -2.38
CA ASN A 39 -22.31 -0.41 -3.39
C ASN A 39 -23.69 -0.95 -3.01
N ALA A 40 -23.75 -2.15 -2.40
CA ALA A 40 -24.99 -2.73 -1.86
C ALA A 40 -25.64 -1.86 -0.77
N ARG A 41 -24.91 -0.89 -0.19
CA ARG A 41 -25.38 0.08 0.80
C ARG A 41 -25.42 1.51 0.25
N GLY A 42 -25.33 1.68 -1.07
CA GLY A 42 -25.40 2.99 -1.72
C GLY A 42 -24.11 3.81 -1.61
N VAL A 43 -22.98 3.18 -1.23
CA VAL A 43 -21.68 3.84 -1.10
C VAL A 43 -20.80 3.48 -2.28
N SER A 44 -20.46 4.47 -3.11
CA SER A 44 -19.44 4.35 -4.16
C SER A 44 -18.05 4.66 -3.61
N SER A 45 -17.02 4.05 -4.20
CA SER A 45 -15.62 4.30 -3.81
C SER A 45 -14.72 4.48 -5.03
N ALA A 46 -13.72 5.35 -4.90
CA ALA A 46 -12.66 5.55 -5.88
C ALA A 46 -11.32 5.79 -5.17
N VAL A 47 -10.22 5.51 -5.86
CA VAL A 47 -8.86 5.82 -5.40
C VAL A 47 -8.40 7.12 -6.05
N LEU A 48 -7.94 8.07 -5.23
CA LEU A 48 -7.40 9.36 -5.65
C LEU A 48 -5.90 9.39 -5.38
N THR A 49 -5.12 9.95 -6.29
CA THR A 49 -3.66 10.08 -6.17
C THR A 49 -3.19 11.40 -6.77
N THR A 50 -2.10 11.94 -6.23
CA THR A 50 -1.43 13.16 -6.72
C THR A 50 -0.40 12.87 -7.82
N GLY A 51 -0.18 11.61 -8.19
CA GLY A 51 0.72 11.22 -9.27
C GLY A 51 0.21 11.63 -10.66
N ARG A 52 1.11 11.80 -11.62
CA ARG A 52 0.76 12.04 -13.04
C ARG A 52 -0.07 10.90 -13.60
N TRP A 53 -1.11 11.21 -14.39
CA TRP A 53 -2.04 10.19 -14.87
C TRP A 53 -1.38 9.08 -15.70
N ASP A 54 -0.37 9.37 -16.52
CA ASP A 54 0.34 8.36 -17.30
C ASP A 54 1.11 7.36 -16.40
N GLU A 55 1.69 7.83 -15.30
CA GLU A 55 2.33 6.96 -14.30
C GLU A 55 1.29 6.14 -13.52
N VAL A 56 0.18 6.78 -13.11
CA VAL A 56 -0.94 6.13 -12.41
C VAL A 56 -1.57 5.05 -13.27
N ALA A 57 -1.88 5.36 -14.53
CA ALA A 57 -2.48 4.42 -15.47
C ALA A 57 -1.56 3.21 -15.69
N SER A 58 -0.26 3.44 -15.89
CA SER A 58 0.73 2.35 -16.02
C SER A 58 0.77 1.46 -14.77
N TYR A 59 0.72 2.06 -13.58
CA TYR A 59 0.74 1.31 -12.33
C TYR A 59 -0.56 0.51 -12.09
N VAL A 60 -1.72 1.12 -12.36
CA VAL A 60 -3.04 0.46 -12.28
C VAL A 60 -3.11 -0.73 -13.23
N GLU A 61 -2.61 -0.57 -14.45
CA GLU A 61 -2.52 -1.65 -15.44
C GLU A 61 -1.61 -2.78 -14.95
N PHE A 62 -0.40 -2.46 -14.48
CA PHE A 62 0.55 -3.44 -13.95
C PHE A 62 -0.02 -4.23 -12.77
N MET A 63 -0.71 -3.56 -11.86
CA MET A 63 -1.34 -4.22 -10.71
C MET A 63 -2.59 -5.02 -11.10
N GLY A 64 -3.20 -4.70 -12.24
CA GLY A 64 -4.48 -5.27 -12.68
C GLY A 64 -5.64 -4.80 -11.80
N TYR A 65 -5.58 -3.57 -11.31
CA TYR A 65 -6.63 -3.00 -10.48
C TYR A 65 -7.86 -2.64 -11.33
N THR A 66 -9.05 -2.89 -10.76
CA THR A 66 -10.33 -2.73 -11.46
C THR A 66 -11.21 -1.65 -10.84
N GLN A 67 -10.79 -1.06 -9.71
CA GLN A 67 -11.54 0.02 -9.07
C GLN A 67 -11.43 1.30 -9.92
N PRO A 68 -12.26 2.32 -9.70
CA PRO A 68 -12.04 3.63 -10.29
C PRO A 68 -10.81 4.32 -9.69
N TRP A 69 -9.89 4.78 -10.54
CA TRP A 69 -8.70 5.54 -10.14
C TRP A 69 -8.69 6.89 -10.85
N TYR A 70 -8.30 7.93 -10.12
CA TYR A 70 -8.19 9.28 -10.67
C TYR A 70 -6.93 9.96 -10.14
N SER A 71 -6.24 10.66 -11.04
CA SER A 71 -5.24 11.65 -10.63
C SER A 71 -5.96 12.95 -10.27
N VAL A 72 -5.57 13.53 -9.14
CA VAL A 72 -5.97 14.87 -8.71
C VAL A 72 -4.80 15.85 -8.82
N ARG A 73 -3.76 15.48 -9.56
CA ARG A 73 -2.66 16.39 -9.87
C ARG A 73 -3.22 17.62 -10.57
N ASP A 74 -2.74 18.79 -10.13
CA ASP A 74 -3.14 20.10 -10.64
C ASP A 74 -4.63 20.46 -10.41
N VAL A 75 -5.33 19.73 -9.53
CA VAL A 75 -6.68 20.08 -9.10
C VAL A 75 -6.61 20.92 -7.82
N ASP A 76 -7.25 22.09 -7.84
CA ASP A 76 -7.35 22.96 -6.66
C ASP A 76 -8.17 22.29 -5.54
N ALA A 77 -7.72 22.46 -4.31
CA ALA A 77 -8.45 22.01 -3.14
C ALA A 77 -9.68 22.92 -2.87
N PRO A 78 -10.79 22.37 -2.33
CA PRO A 78 -10.99 20.96 -2.02
C PRO A 78 -11.30 20.15 -3.28
N VAL A 79 -10.64 18.99 -3.40
CA VAL A 79 -10.97 18.00 -4.44
C VAL A 79 -12.43 17.59 -4.26
N GLY A 80 -13.25 17.80 -5.29
CA GLY A 80 -14.70 17.54 -5.27
C GLY A 80 -15.58 18.78 -5.11
N GLY A 81 -15.00 19.98 -4.93
CA GLY A 81 -15.74 21.24 -4.87
C GLY A 81 -16.86 21.23 -3.82
N GLU A 82 -18.04 21.75 -4.17
CA GLU A 82 -19.20 21.78 -3.27
C GLU A 82 -19.78 20.39 -2.94
N MET A 83 -19.43 19.36 -3.72
CA MET A 83 -19.85 17.98 -3.50
C MET A 83 -18.89 17.21 -2.57
N GLY A 84 -17.70 17.74 -2.34
CA GLY A 84 -16.63 17.10 -1.59
C GLY A 84 -16.55 17.62 -0.16
N TYR A 85 -16.88 16.77 0.81
CA TYR A 85 -16.61 17.05 2.22
C TYR A 85 -15.64 16.01 2.78
N LEU A 86 -14.53 16.46 3.36
CA LEU A 86 -13.62 15.57 4.08
C LEU A 86 -14.27 15.18 5.40
N THR A 87 -14.77 13.95 5.48
CA THR A 87 -15.41 13.40 6.67
C THR A 87 -14.41 12.84 7.67
N TYR A 88 -13.28 12.32 7.18
CA TYR A 88 -12.24 11.70 8.00
C TYR A 88 -10.91 11.65 7.24
N SER A 89 -9.80 11.75 7.97
CA SER A 89 -8.45 11.50 7.47
C SER A 89 -7.69 10.63 8.47
N THR A 90 -6.84 9.75 7.97
CA THR A 90 -5.99 8.91 8.82
C THR A 90 -4.71 8.47 8.16
N THR A 91 -3.76 8.11 9.00
CA THR A 91 -2.45 7.60 8.63
C THR A 91 -2.13 6.38 9.51
N GLY A 92 -1.04 5.68 9.16
CA GLY A 92 -0.56 4.52 9.91
C GLY A 92 -1.64 3.49 10.21
N ARG A 93 -1.86 3.20 11.50
CA ARG A 93 -2.78 2.15 11.96
C ARG A 93 -4.24 2.40 11.59
N GLY A 94 -4.60 3.63 11.24
CA GLY A 94 -5.94 3.93 10.74
C GLY A 94 -6.29 3.11 9.49
N ASN A 95 -5.28 2.82 8.66
CA ASN A 95 -5.41 2.06 7.42
C ASN A 95 -5.55 0.55 7.64
N GLU A 96 -5.33 0.03 8.85
CA GLU A 96 -5.49 -1.41 9.15
C GLU A 96 -6.92 -1.90 8.91
N ARG A 97 -7.91 -1.00 9.00
CA ARG A 97 -9.34 -1.33 8.80
C ARG A 97 -9.64 -1.94 7.43
N VAL A 98 -8.87 -1.53 6.43
CA VAL A 98 -9.03 -2.03 5.05
C VAL A 98 -8.03 -3.13 4.74
N ASN A 99 -7.13 -3.48 5.66
CA ASN A 99 -6.14 -4.54 5.49
C ASN A 99 -6.61 -5.83 6.15
N GLY A 100 -7.35 -6.64 5.38
CA GLY A 100 -7.85 -7.93 5.86
C GLY A 100 -6.75 -8.90 6.30
N SER A 101 -5.57 -8.86 5.66
CA SER A 101 -4.47 -9.77 5.99
C SER A 101 -3.91 -9.52 7.39
N LEU A 102 -3.80 -8.27 7.84
CA LEU A 102 -3.34 -7.97 9.20
C LEU A 102 -4.28 -8.53 10.26
N GLY A 103 -5.59 -8.39 10.07
CA GLY A 103 -6.59 -8.98 10.98
C GLY A 103 -6.57 -10.51 10.99
N LEU A 104 -6.28 -11.14 9.85
CA LEU A 104 -6.09 -12.59 9.80
C LEU A 104 -4.79 -13.04 10.49
N LEU A 105 -3.69 -12.29 10.33
CA LEU A 105 -2.40 -12.57 10.98
C LEU A 105 -2.51 -12.46 12.51
N ASP A 106 -3.27 -11.48 13.02
CA ASP A 106 -3.56 -11.31 14.46
C ASP A 106 -4.22 -12.55 15.09
N MET A 107 -4.89 -13.39 14.30
CA MET A 107 -5.52 -14.63 14.77
C MET A 107 -4.59 -15.85 14.67
N THR A 108 -3.40 -15.71 14.08
CA THR A 108 -2.41 -16.80 14.00
C THR A 108 -1.57 -16.86 15.28
N PRO A 109 -0.96 -18.02 15.62
CA PRO A 109 -0.12 -18.13 16.80
C PRO A 109 0.95 -17.03 16.86
N TYR A 110 1.69 -16.81 15.77
CA TYR A 110 2.81 -15.84 15.75
C TYR A 110 2.39 -14.38 15.59
N GLY A 111 1.09 -14.09 15.51
CA GLY A 111 0.58 -12.75 15.22
C GLY A 111 1.10 -12.23 13.89
N ARG A 112 1.36 -10.92 13.82
CA ARG A 112 1.99 -10.25 12.66
C ARG A 112 3.50 -10.46 12.62
N GLY A 113 4.08 -10.99 13.69
CA GLY A 113 5.51 -11.16 13.82
C GLY A 113 6.24 -9.83 14.01
N GLU A 114 5.58 -8.79 14.54
CA GLU A 114 6.13 -7.44 14.69
C GLU A 114 6.74 -7.23 16.09
N ALA A 115 7.74 -6.36 16.20
CA ALA A 115 8.53 -6.17 17.42
C ALA A 115 7.75 -5.56 18.58
N TRP A 116 6.61 -4.90 18.29
CA TRP A 116 5.73 -4.34 19.31
C TRP A 116 4.80 -5.39 19.94
N GLU A 117 4.64 -6.56 19.33
CA GLU A 117 3.80 -7.63 19.85
C GLU A 117 4.48 -8.27 21.08
N GLY A 118 3.71 -8.47 22.15
CA GLY A 118 4.17 -9.26 23.28
C GLY A 118 4.28 -10.73 22.87
N LYS A 119 5.47 -11.33 23.04
CA LYS A 119 5.73 -12.72 22.66
C LYS A 119 6.11 -13.57 23.87
N PRO A 120 5.65 -14.83 23.95
CA PRO A 120 6.16 -15.78 24.93
C PRO A 120 7.67 -15.98 24.81
N GLU A 121 8.28 -16.45 25.90
CA GLU A 121 9.68 -16.85 25.90
C GLU A 121 9.95 -17.95 24.86
N GLY A 122 11.10 -17.88 24.18
CA GLY A 122 11.51 -18.84 23.15
C GLY A 122 10.93 -18.60 21.76
N TRP A 123 10.08 -17.59 21.57
CA TRP A 123 9.53 -17.25 20.25
C TRP A 123 10.51 -16.43 19.40
N PRO A 124 10.38 -16.49 18.05
CA PRO A 124 11.16 -15.66 17.16
C PRO A 124 10.98 -14.16 17.45
N LYS A 125 12.10 -13.43 17.47
CA LYS A 125 12.09 -11.96 17.59
C LYS A 125 11.26 -11.37 16.46
N GLY A 126 10.41 -10.39 16.77
CA GLY A 126 9.64 -9.69 15.75
C GLY A 126 10.51 -8.77 14.90
N GLY A 127 10.07 -8.55 13.65
CA GLY A 127 10.62 -7.51 12.78
C GLY A 127 10.05 -6.14 13.11
N GLU A 128 10.64 -5.08 12.57
CA GLU A 128 10.05 -3.74 12.62
C GLU A 128 8.65 -3.72 11.99
N PRO A 129 7.77 -2.76 12.33
CA PRO A 129 6.48 -2.62 11.67
C PRO A 129 6.61 -2.67 10.14
N CYS A 130 5.71 -3.38 9.46
CA CYS A 130 5.73 -3.58 8.00
C CYS A 130 6.95 -4.35 7.44
N TRP A 131 7.77 -5.01 8.27
CA TRP A 131 8.96 -5.74 7.81
C TRP A 131 8.68 -6.71 6.63
N SER A 132 7.50 -7.32 6.61
CA SER A 132 7.05 -8.29 5.61
C SER A 132 6.36 -7.70 4.38
N TRP A 133 6.22 -6.37 4.27
CA TRP A 133 5.51 -5.73 3.16
C TRP A 133 6.32 -5.71 1.85
N ARG A 134 7.62 -5.98 1.93
CA ARG A 134 8.53 -6.14 0.79
C ARG A 134 9.32 -7.44 0.89
N SER A 135 9.66 -7.99 -0.26
CA SER A 135 10.62 -9.11 -0.35
C SER A 135 11.49 -9.02 -1.58
N ASP A 136 12.61 -9.72 -1.57
CA ASP A 136 13.35 -10.07 -2.78
C ASP A 136 12.61 -11.15 -3.59
N ALA A 137 13.24 -11.57 -4.70
CA ALA A 137 12.70 -12.57 -5.60
C ALA A 137 12.63 -13.99 -4.99
N ASP A 138 13.43 -14.26 -3.95
CA ASP A 138 13.44 -15.53 -3.23
C ASP A 138 12.43 -15.55 -2.08
N GLY A 139 11.73 -14.44 -1.83
CA GLY A 139 10.74 -14.30 -0.78
C GLY A 139 11.32 -13.88 0.58
N ASN A 140 12.59 -13.50 0.64
CA ASN A 140 13.17 -12.97 1.88
C ASN A 140 12.65 -11.56 2.11
N ALA A 141 12.09 -11.33 3.30
CA ALA A 141 11.58 -10.01 3.68
C ALA A 141 12.72 -9.01 3.87
N ILE A 142 12.90 -8.14 2.88
CA ILE A 142 13.96 -7.13 2.87
C ILE A 142 13.41 -5.80 2.34
N TRP A 143 13.96 -4.70 2.85
CA TRP A 143 13.67 -3.33 2.41
C TRP A 143 14.77 -2.76 1.50
N GLY A 144 15.61 -3.64 0.95
CA GLY A 144 16.74 -3.29 0.09
C GLY A 144 16.34 -2.88 -1.34
N PRO A 145 17.30 -2.36 -2.13
CA PRO A 145 17.06 -1.86 -3.48
C PRO A 145 16.60 -2.94 -4.47
N ASN A 146 16.86 -4.20 -4.16
CA ASN A 146 16.53 -5.38 -4.95
C ASN A 146 15.20 -6.06 -4.57
N SER A 147 14.28 -5.30 -3.96
CA SER A 147 13.00 -5.80 -3.46
C SER A 147 11.81 -5.23 -4.21
N ARG A 148 10.63 -5.84 -4.03
CA ARG A 148 9.32 -5.31 -4.46
C ARG A 148 8.32 -5.36 -3.30
N PRO A 149 7.28 -4.51 -3.28
CA PRO A 149 6.10 -4.76 -2.47
C PRO A 149 5.55 -6.16 -2.75
N VAL A 150 5.28 -6.94 -1.71
CA VAL A 150 4.95 -8.37 -1.83
C VAL A 150 3.85 -8.68 -2.86
N PRO A 151 2.75 -7.91 -2.95
CA PRO A 151 1.71 -8.20 -3.95
C PRO A 151 2.20 -8.15 -5.40
N GLN A 152 3.24 -7.36 -5.70
CA GLN A 152 3.77 -7.21 -7.04
C GLN A 152 4.35 -8.50 -7.60
N TRP A 153 4.89 -9.39 -6.75
CA TRP A 153 5.42 -10.67 -7.20
C TRP A 153 4.37 -11.58 -7.86
N THR A 154 3.09 -11.31 -7.62
CA THR A 154 1.99 -12.05 -8.24
C THR A 154 1.56 -11.47 -9.59
N ARG A 155 2.18 -10.37 -10.06
CA ARG A 155 1.78 -9.66 -11.29
C ARG A 155 2.58 -10.17 -12.49
N PRO A 156 1.95 -10.28 -13.68
CA PRO A 156 2.69 -10.56 -14.91
C PRO A 156 3.81 -9.54 -15.13
N GLY A 157 4.99 -10.01 -15.52
CA GLY A 157 6.16 -9.15 -15.76
C GLY A 157 6.92 -8.71 -14.51
N ALA A 158 6.50 -9.13 -13.30
CA ALA A 158 7.30 -8.96 -12.10
C ALA A 158 8.57 -9.82 -12.18
N ALA A 159 9.72 -9.17 -12.18
CA ALA A 159 11.05 -9.78 -12.26
C ALA A 159 11.97 -9.22 -11.17
N PRO A 160 13.08 -9.90 -10.83
CA PRO A 160 14.12 -9.34 -9.97
C PRO A 160 14.54 -7.93 -10.43
N VAL A 161 14.90 -7.08 -9.46
CA VAL A 161 15.30 -5.69 -9.68
C VAL A 161 16.58 -5.41 -8.92
N GLU A 162 17.34 -4.40 -9.35
CA GLU A 162 18.57 -3.96 -8.68
C GLU A 162 18.41 -2.60 -8.01
N SER A 163 17.27 -1.92 -8.24
CA SER A 163 17.01 -0.58 -7.72
C SER A 163 15.51 -0.31 -7.59
N LEU A 164 15.15 0.49 -6.58
CA LEU A 164 13.81 1.05 -6.42
C LEU A 164 13.52 2.16 -7.42
N GLY A 165 14.54 2.74 -8.06
CA GLY A 165 14.37 3.86 -9.00
C GLY A 165 13.80 5.14 -8.37
N ARG A 166 13.79 5.25 -7.03
CA ARG A 166 13.43 6.45 -6.27
C ARG A 166 14.61 6.93 -5.42
N ARG A 167 14.69 8.24 -5.17
CA ARG A 167 15.70 8.83 -4.28
C ARG A 167 15.10 9.02 -2.88
N GLY A 168 15.53 8.21 -1.92
CA GLY A 168 15.12 8.29 -0.52
C GLY A 168 14.20 7.13 -0.07
N HIS A 169 14.09 6.99 1.25
CA HIS A 169 13.04 6.22 1.89
C HIS A 169 11.83 7.15 2.02
N HIS A 170 10.67 6.76 1.49
CA HIS A 170 9.42 7.41 1.89
C HIS A 170 9.08 6.85 3.27
N HIS A 171 9.18 7.71 4.27
CA HIS A 171 8.91 7.51 5.70
C HIS A 171 7.80 8.47 6.12
#